data_AF-A0A958AI09-F1
#
_entry.id   AF-A0A958AI09-F1
#
_cell.length_a   1.000
_cell.length_b   1.000
_cell.length_c   1.000
_cell.angle_alpha   90.00
_cell.angle_beta   90.00
_cell.angle_gamma   90.00
#
_symmetry.space_group_name_H-M   'P 1'
#
loop_
_entity.id
_entity.type
_entity.pdbx_description
1 polymer ?
#
loop_
_entity_poly.entity_id
_entity_poly.type
_entity_poly.pdbx_seq_one_letter_code
_entity_poly.pdbx_strand_id
1 'polypeptide(L)' 'INVTLAAALGALAQREQYLALEQHDSRYDVGVKYGLLTAQLALALNGQDRNEVLAKLVELLAQRDLAGHGVLQGA' A
#
# COMPACT_ATOMS: atom_id res chain seq x y z
N ILE A 1 -33.82 -1.20 -8.96
CA ILE A 1 -32.69 -1.53 -9.86
C ILE A 1 -31.46 -0.85 -9.26
N ASN A 2 -30.44 -1.61 -8.85
CA ASN A 2 -29.19 -1.04 -8.34
C ASN A 2 -28.19 -0.99 -9.50
N VAL A 3 -27.85 0.19 -9.98
CA VAL A 3 -26.91 0.39 -11.10
C VAL A 3 -25.57 0.81 -10.51
N THR A 4 -24.48 0.21 -10.99
CA THR A 4 -23.12 0.61 -10.56
C THR A 4 -22.71 1.90 -11.26
N LEU A 5 -21.83 2.68 -10.62
CA LEU A 5 -21.28 3.90 -11.23
C LEU A 5 -20.62 3.62 -12.58
N ALA A 6 -19.88 2.51 -12.70
CA ALA A 6 -19.24 2.11 -13.95
C ALA A 6 -20.26 1.86 -15.07
N ALA A 7 -21.39 1.20 -14.77
CA ALA A 7 -22.44 0.96 -15.76
C ALA A 7 -23.10 2.27 -16.21
N ALA A 8 -23.36 3.20 -15.27
CA ALA A 8 -23.92 4.51 -15.59
C ALA A 8 -22.97 5.35 -16.47
N LEU A 9 -21.68 5.39 -16.13
CA LEU A 9 -20.66 6.10 -16.92
C LEU A 9 -20.47 5.48 -18.31
N GLY A 10 -20.57 4.15 -18.42
CA GLY A 10 -20.52 3.45 -19.71
C GLY A 10 -21.66 3.86 -20.65
N ALA A 11 -22.87 4.05 -20.11
CA ALA A 11 -24.00 4.56 -20.89
C ALA A 11 -23.80 6.03 -21.31
N LEU A 12 -23.19 6.86 -20.46
CA LEU A 12 -22.91 8.26 -20.77
C LEU A 12 -21.82 8.42 -21.84
N ALA A 13 -20.79 7.57 -21.82
CA ALA A 13 -19.71 7.58 -22.81
C ALA A 13 -20.19 7.30 -24.25
N GLN A 14 -21.39 6.75 -24.45
CA GLN A 14 -22.00 6.59 -25.78
C GLN A 14 -22.63 7.87 -26.33
N ARG A 15 -22.80 8.89 -25.47
CA ARG A 15 -23.54 10.12 -25.80
C ARG A 15 -22.63 11.35 -25.84
N GLU A 16 -21.54 11.33 -25.08
CA GLU A 16 -20.62 12.46 -24.92
C GLU A 16 -19.16 11.99 -24.95
N GLN A 17 -18.24 12.92 -25.25
CA GLN A 17 -16.81 12.63 -25.27
C GLN A 17 -16.32 12.27 -23.86
N TYR A 18 -15.81 11.05 -23.70
CA TYR A 18 -15.22 10.59 -22.46
C TYR A 18 -13.69 10.78 -22.51
N LEU A 19 -13.15 11.54 -21.56
CA LEU A 19 -11.71 11.77 -21.43
C LEU A 19 -11.15 10.96 -20.26
N ALA A 20 -10.05 10.26 -20.51
CA ALA A 20 -9.27 9.58 -19.48
C ALA A 20 -7.97 10.36 -19.24
N LEU A 21 -7.63 10.58 -17.97
CA LEU A 21 -6.37 11.17 -17.56
C LEU A 21 -5.44 10.04 -17.10
N GLU A 22 -4.27 9.94 -17.75
CA GLU A 22 -3.18 9.09 -17.27
C GLU A 22 -2.32 9.90 -16.29
N GLN A 23 -2.15 9.36 -15.09
CA GLN A 23 -1.29 9.94 -14.05
C GLN A 23 -0.07 9.05 -13.87
N HIS A 24 1.11 9.66 -13.84
CA HIS A 24 2.39 8.96 -13.63
C HIS A 24 2.81 8.92 -12.15
N ASP A 25 1.93 9.37 -11.25
CA ASP A 25 2.17 9.35 -9.81
C ASP A 25 1.96 7.94 -9.24
N SER A 26 2.62 7.65 -8.13
CA SER A 26 2.40 6.39 -7.41
C SER A 26 1.12 6.45 -6.59
N ARG A 27 0.17 5.55 -6.89
CA ARG A 27 -1.07 5.39 -6.11
C ARG A 27 -1.04 4.08 -5.33
N TYR A 28 -1.28 4.18 -4.03
CA TYR A 28 -1.40 3.02 -3.14
C TYR A 28 -2.87 2.65 -2.94
N ASP A 29 -3.23 1.41 -3.25
CA ASP A 29 -4.54 0.87 -2.91
C ASP A 29 -4.58 0.54 -1.41
N VAL A 30 -5.45 1.24 -0.66
CA VAL A 30 -5.59 1.04 0.79
C VAL A 30 -6.60 -0.04 1.16
N GLY A 31 -7.42 -0.49 0.21
CA GLY A 31 -8.49 -1.47 0.43
C GLY A 31 -8.02 -2.92 0.36
N VAL A 32 -6.80 -3.17 -0.14
CA VAL A 32 -6.21 -4.51 -0.21
C VAL A 32 -5.47 -4.88 1.09
N LYS A 33 -5.19 -6.17 1.27
CA LYS A 33 -4.42 -6.67 2.41
C LYS A 33 -3.05 -5.98 2.45
N TYR A 34 -2.74 -5.37 3.60
CA TYR A 34 -1.54 -4.53 3.81
C TYR A 34 -1.45 -3.26 2.95
N GLY A 35 -2.52 -2.87 2.24
CA GLY A 35 -2.56 -1.67 1.43
C GLY A 35 -2.31 -0.40 2.24
N LEU A 36 -3.03 -0.25 3.36
CA LEU A 36 -2.82 0.86 4.30
C LEU A 36 -1.40 0.88 4.89
N LEU A 37 -0.88 -0.28 5.32
CA LEU A 37 0.48 -0.39 5.85
C LEU A 37 1.51 0.07 4.82
N THR A 38 1.34 -0.35 3.56
CA THR A 38 2.24 0.00 2.46
C THR A 38 2.18 1.51 2.18
N ALA A 39 0.98 2.10 2.16
CA ALA A 39 0.81 3.54 1.98
C ALA A 39 1.47 4.34 3.13
N GLN A 40 1.29 3.90 4.38
CA GLN A 40 1.89 4.53 5.56
C GLN A 40 3.41 4.47 5.52
N LEU A 41 3.99 3.32 5.16
CA LEU A 41 5.44 3.18 4.99
C LEU A 41 5.97 4.08 3.87
N ALA A 42 5.28 4.12 2.73
CA ALA A 42 5.68 4.99 1.62
C ALA A 42 5.71 6.47 2.03
N LEU A 43 4.68 6.94 2.75
CA LEU A 43 4.64 8.31 3.26
C LEU A 43 5.77 8.57 4.26
N ALA A 44 5.96 7.68 5.22
CA ALA A 44 6.94 7.87 6.29
C ALA A 44 8.39 7.80 5.78
N LEU A 45 8.66 6.96 4.77
CA LEU A 45 9.97 6.86 4.12
C LEU A 45 10.30 8.05 3.21
N ASN A 46 9.28 8.77 2.71
CA ASN A 46 9.46 10.03 1.99
C ASN A 46 9.42 11.26 2.91
N GLY A 47 9.15 11.07 4.21
CA GLY A 47 9.04 12.13 5.20
C GLY A 47 10.31 12.36 6.01
N GLN A 48 10.22 13.30 6.96
CA GLN A 48 11.29 13.65 7.90
C GLN A 48 11.69 12.49 8.84
N ASP A 49 10.75 11.59 9.15
CA ASP A 49 10.94 10.51 10.11
C ASP A 49 11.55 9.24 9.48
N ARG A 50 11.99 9.31 8.21
CA ARG A 50 12.51 8.17 7.43
C ARG A 50 13.55 7.34 8.20
N ASN A 51 14.51 8.01 8.85
CA ASN A 51 15.59 7.32 9.57
C ASN A 51 15.07 6.53 10.77
N GLU A 52 14.12 7.09 11.51
CA GLU A 52 13.51 6.42 12.65
C GLU A 52 12.72 5.19 12.18
N VAL A 53 11.94 5.33 11.11
CA VAL A 53 11.15 4.23 10.53
C VAL A 53 12.07 3.11 10.06
N LEU A 54 13.15 3.42 9.34
CA LEU A 54 14.12 2.41 8.90
C LEU A 54 14.79 1.71 10.07
N ALA A 55 15.18 2.45 11.12
CA ALA A 55 15.77 1.86 12.32
C ALA A 55 14.81 0.87 12.98
N LYS A 56 13.53 1.24 13.14
CA LYS A 56 12.50 0.35 13.72
C LYS A 56 12.27 -0.88 12.86
N LEU A 57 12.24 -0.75 11.53
CA LEU A 57 12.08 -1.89 10.63
C LEU A 57 13.24 -2.88 10.77
N VAL A 58 14.48 -2.38 10.81
CA VAL A 58 15.67 -3.22 11.00
C VAL A 58 15.66 -3.89 12.37
N GLU A 59 15.29 -3.16 13.42
CA GLU A 59 15.17 -3.71 14.77
C GLU A 59 14.17 -4.87 14.84
N LEU A 60 12.99 -4.72 14.23
CA LEU A 60 11.98 -5.78 14.16
C LEU A 60 12.50 -7.02 13.43
N LEU A 61 13.25 -6.83 12.34
CA LEU A 61 13.87 -7.94 11.60
C LEU A 61 14.93 -8.66 12.42
N ALA A 62 15.78 -7.92 13.14
CA ALA A 62 16.81 -8.48 14.01
C ALA A 62 16.21 -9.28 15.18
N GLN A 63 15.16 -8.75 15.81
CA GLN A 63 14.45 -9.45 16.90
C GLN A 63 13.82 -10.77 16.43
N ARG A 64 13.25 -10.79 15.22
CA ARG A 64 12.72 -12.00 14.58
C ARG A 64 13.81 -13.05 14.38
N ASP A 65 14.97 -12.64 13.87
CA ASP A 65 16.08 -13.55 13.59
C ASP A 65 16.66 -14.16 14.87
N LEU A 66 16.83 -13.35 15.92
CA LEU A 66 17.31 -13.81 17.22
C LEU A 66 16.33 -14.81 17.86
N ALA A 67 15.02 -14.55 17.77
CA ALA A 67 14.00 -15.49 18.23
C ALA A 67 14.01 -16.81 17.43
N GLY A 68 14.32 -16.76 16.13
CA GLY A 68 14.47 -17.96 15.28
C GLY A 68 15.69 -18.80 15.63
N HIS A 69 16.83 -18.16 15.89
CA HIS A 69 18.07 -18.85 16.29
C HIS A 69 17.97 -19.51 17.67
N GLY A 70 17.28 -18.89 18.63
CA GLY A 70 17.04 -19.49 19.95
C GLY A 70 16.19 -20.78 19.91
N VAL A 71 15.30 -20.92 18.92
CA VAL A 71 14.49 -22.14 18.73
C VAL A 71 15.30 -23.28 18.14
N LEU A 72 16.29 -23.00 17.29
CA LEU A 72 17.16 -24.01 16.68
C LEU A 72 18.28 -24.51 17.60
N GLN A 73 18.60 -23.78 18.67
CA GLN A 73 19.62 -24.18 19.66
C GLN A 73 19.07 -25.00 20.83
N GLY A 74 17.73 -25.15 20.92
CA GLY A 74 17.04 -25.87 22.00
C GLY A 74 16.39 -27.20 21.57
N ALA A 75 16.70 -27.70 20.37
CA ALA A 75 16.27 -29.01 19.85
C ALA A 75 17.48 -29.94 19.68
#